data_AF-A0A6G1CHB6-F1
#
_entry.id   AF-A0A6G1CHB6-F1
#
_cell.length_a   1.000
_cell.length_b   1.000
_cell.length_c   1.000
_cell.angle_alpha   90.00
_cell.angle_beta   90.00
_cell.angle_gamma   90.00
#
_symmetry.space_group_name_H-M   'P 1'
#
loop_
_entity.id
_entity.type
_entity.pdbx_description
1 polymer ?
#
loop_
_entity_poly.entity_id
_entity_poly.type
_entity_poly.pdbx_seq_one_letter_code
_entity_poly.pdbx_strand_id
1 'polypeptide(L)'
;MERRLAAGSGDRRRPASMLSTAAAARSGVRWRRSRRSSASGVALRRKVRELRRLVPGGEGAPARSLLVRTADYIVRLRARVELLRALSALYDLPHHDAGAGA
;
A
#
# COMPACT_ATOMS: atom_id res chain seq x y z
N MET A 1 -18.39 -80.41 -0.67
CA MET A 1 -19.02 -80.04 -1.95
C MET A 1 -20.32 -79.35 -1.62
N GLU A 2 -20.42 -78.03 -1.79
CA GLU A 2 -21.63 -77.34 -2.26
C GLU A 2 -21.19 -75.95 -2.72
N ARG A 3 -21.32 -75.73 -4.02
CA ARG A 3 -21.10 -74.45 -4.69
C ARG A 3 -22.43 -73.71 -4.67
N ARG A 4 -22.43 -72.40 -4.43
CA ARG A 4 -23.29 -71.48 -5.19
C ARG A 4 -22.79 -70.04 -5.09
N LEU A 5 -22.32 -69.56 -6.23
CA LEU A 5 -22.18 -68.15 -6.58
C LEU A 5 -23.58 -67.56 -6.82
N ALA A 6 -23.79 -66.32 -6.42
CA ALA A 6 -24.66 -65.40 -7.15
C ALA A 6 -24.28 -63.94 -6.82
N ALA A 7 -24.11 -63.18 -7.89
CA ALA A 7 -23.81 -61.76 -7.90
C ALA A 7 -25.10 -60.91 -7.92
N GLY A 8 -24.98 -59.63 -7.56
CA GLY A 8 -25.98 -58.57 -7.76
C GLY A 8 -25.60 -57.37 -6.90
N SER A 9 -24.92 -56.32 -7.41
CA SER A 9 -25.36 -55.23 -8.31
C SER A 9 -26.36 -54.24 -7.68
N GLY A 10 -26.06 -52.94 -7.81
CA GLY A 10 -26.97 -51.82 -7.49
C GLY A 10 -26.50 -50.97 -6.31
N ASP A 11 -25.45 -50.18 -6.45
CA ASP A 11 -25.46 -48.80 -6.96
C ASP A 11 -26.38 -47.79 -6.24
N ARG A 12 -25.70 -46.79 -5.67
CA ARG A 12 -26.08 -45.41 -5.31
C ARG A 12 -27.57 -45.08 -5.15
N ARG A 13 -27.97 -44.88 -3.88
CA ARG A 13 -29.02 -43.90 -3.53
C ARG A 13 -28.54 -43.00 -2.40
N ARG A 14 -27.90 -41.88 -2.77
CA ARG A 14 -27.87 -40.64 -1.98
C ARG A 14 -28.94 -39.73 -2.57
N PRO A 15 -29.84 -39.19 -1.74
CA PRO A 15 -30.01 -37.74 -1.81
C PRO A 15 -30.36 -37.13 -0.44
N ALA A 16 -29.49 -36.26 0.04
CA ALA A 16 -29.84 -35.26 1.04
C ALA A 16 -28.93 -34.04 0.85
N SER A 17 -29.13 -33.32 -0.25
CA SER A 17 -28.49 -32.02 -0.48
C SER A 17 -29.55 -31.01 -0.91
N MET A 18 -30.44 -30.69 0.02
CA MET A 18 -31.30 -29.52 -0.06
C MET A 18 -31.34 -28.89 1.32
N LEU A 19 -30.28 -28.18 1.71
CA LEU A 19 -30.23 -27.23 2.84
C LEU A 19 -28.81 -26.63 2.91
N SER A 20 -28.42 -25.79 1.94
CA SER A 20 -27.20 -24.97 2.11
C SER A 20 -27.18 -23.72 1.22
N THR A 21 -28.26 -22.94 1.26
CA THR A 21 -28.29 -21.60 0.63
C THR A 21 -28.12 -20.46 1.63
N ALA A 22 -28.33 -20.69 2.94
CA ALA A 22 -28.15 -19.66 3.96
C ALA A 22 -26.67 -19.42 4.35
N ALA A 23 -25.80 -20.42 4.22
CA ALA A 23 -24.37 -20.32 4.56
C ALA A 23 -23.55 -19.55 3.50
N ALA A 24 -24.00 -19.53 2.25
CA ALA A 24 -23.32 -18.85 1.15
C ALA A 24 -23.41 -17.32 1.24
N ALA A 25 -24.52 -16.78 1.77
CA ALA A 25 -24.69 -15.33 1.91
C ALA A 25 -23.71 -14.71 2.93
N ARG A 26 -23.34 -15.44 3.99
CA ARG A 26 -22.38 -14.98 5.01
C ARG A 26 -20.92 -15.11 4.58
N SER A 27 -20.61 -16.00 3.63
CA SER A 27 -19.24 -16.16 3.12
C SER A 27 -18.87 -15.01 2.19
N GLY A 28 -19.77 -14.56 1.30
CA GLY A 28 -19.52 -13.49 0.32
C GLY A 28 -19.12 -12.15 0.94
N VAL A 29 -19.70 -11.80 2.10
CA VAL A 29 -19.36 -10.57 2.83
C VAL A 29 -17.95 -10.64 3.44
N ARG A 30 -17.56 -11.83 3.94
CA ARG A 30 -16.21 -12.07 4.49
C ARG A 30 -15.13 -12.01 3.40
N TRP A 31 -15.43 -12.54 2.21
CA TRP A 31 -14.53 -12.48 1.06
C TRP A 31 -14.35 -11.04 0.53
N ARG A 32 -15.42 -10.22 0.47
CA ARG A 32 -15.31 -8.82 0.03
C ARG A 32 -14.47 -7.97 0.99
N ARG A 33 -14.61 -8.16 2.31
CA ARG A 33 -13.83 -7.41 3.31
C ARG A 33 -12.34 -7.79 3.29
N SER A 34 -12.04 -9.07 3.09
CA SER A 34 -10.66 -9.58 2.95
C SER A 34 -9.95 -9.01 1.71
N ARG A 35 -10.63 -8.96 0.55
CA ARG A 35 -10.05 -8.38 -0.68
C ARG A 35 -9.81 -6.87 -0.61
N ARG A 36 -10.66 -6.13 0.11
CA ARG A 36 -10.48 -4.68 0.28
C ARG A 36 -9.31 -4.36 1.21
N SER A 37 -9.10 -5.15 2.25
CA SER A 37 -7.93 -5.08 3.14
C SER A 37 -6.63 -5.45 2.42
N SER A 38 -6.65 -6.41 1.50
CA SER A 38 -5.45 -6.76 0.73
C SER A 38 -5.10 -5.68 -0.29
N ALA A 39 -6.09 -5.08 -0.96
CA ALA A 39 -5.89 -3.97 -1.88
C ALA A 39 -5.32 -2.71 -1.18
N SER A 40 -5.84 -2.34 -0.01
CA SER A 40 -5.29 -1.24 0.79
C SER A 40 -3.86 -1.52 1.27
N GLY A 41 -3.58 -2.78 1.65
CA GLY A 41 -2.23 -3.21 2.03
C GLY A 41 -1.23 -3.10 0.88
N VAL A 42 -1.60 -3.50 -0.35
CA VAL A 42 -0.75 -3.35 -1.55
C VAL A 42 -0.45 -1.88 -1.82
N ALA A 43 -1.48 -1.02 -1.79
CA ALA A 43 -1.32 0.41 -2.01
C ALA A 43 -0.41 1.06 -0.94
N LEU A 44 -0.58 0.70 0.34
CA LEU A 44 0.28 1.18 1.41
C LEU A 44 1.74 0.74 1.21
N ARG A 45 1.99 -0.52 0.86
CA ARG A 45 3.35 -1.00 0.57
C ARG A 45 4.00 -0.27 -0.60
N ARG A 46 3.22 0.10 -1.62
CA ARG A 46 3.71 0.93 -2.75
C ARG A 46 4.10 2.31 -2.27
N LYS A 47 3.27 2.98 -1.46
CA LYS A 47 3.58 4.29 -0.88
C LYS A 47 4.82 4.25 0.02
N VAL A 48 4.95 3.24 0.88
CA VAL A 48 6.13 3.08 1.75
C VAL A 48 7.39 2.85 0.92
N ARG A 49 7.32 2.04 -0.15
CA ARG A 49 8.45 1.84 -1.07
C ARG A 49 8.89 3.14 -1.72
N GLU A 50 7.94 3.96 -2.16
CA GLU A 50 8.25 5.23 -2.79
C GLU A 50 8.85 6.21 -1.78
N LEU A 51 8.30 6.27 -0.57
CA LEU A 51 8.85 7.10 0.50
C LEU A 51 10.30 6.71 0.83
N ARG A 52 10.62 5.42 0.83
CA ARG A 52 12.00 4.94 1.05
C ARG A 52 12.99 5.45 0.01
N ARG A 53 12.57 5.59 -1.25
CA ARG A 53 13.41 6.10 -2.35
C ARG A 53 13.62 7.61 -2.29
N LEU A 54 12.64 8.34 -1.75
CA LEU A 54 12.68 9.81 -1.68
C LEU A 54 13.45 10.32 -0.47
N VAL A 55 13.44 9.57 0.63
CA VAL A 55 14.04 9.99 1.90
C VAL A 55 15.49 9.49 1.95
N PRO A 56 16.48 10.37 2.11
CA PRO A 56 17.88 9.96 2.25
C PRO A 56 18.08 8.94 3.39
N GLY A 57 18.63 7.78 3.05
CA GLY A 57 18.82 6.66 3.98
C GLY A 57 17.53 5.90 4.31
N GLY A 58 16.50 5.98 3.47
CA GLY A 58 15.19 5.37 3.66
C GLY A 58 15.13 3.89 3.28
N GLU A 59 15.97 3.41 2.36
CA GLU A 59 15.93 2.06 1.77
C GLU A 59 16.01 0.93 2.83
N GLY A 60 16.85 1.12 3.86
CA GLY A 60 17.02 0.18 4.97
C GLY A 60 16.20 0.50 6.22
N ALA A 61 15.43 1.60 6.24
CA ALA A 61 14.79 2.07 7.46
C ALA A 61 13.51 1.25 7.81
N PRO A 62 13.37 0.80 9.07
CA PRO A 62 12.08 0.35 9.62
C PRO A 62 10.98 1.40 9.42
N ALA A 63 9.72 0.96 9.25
CA ALA A 63 8.62 1.88 8.93
C ALA A 63 8.44 3.03 9.95
N ARG A 64 8.62 2.76 11.25
CA ARG A 64 8.51 3.78 12.30
C ARG A 64 9.62 4.84 12.21
N SER A 65 10.86 4.41 11.97
CA SER A 65 11.99 5.35 11.84
C SER A 65 12.00 6.06 10.48
N LEU A 66 11.41 5.46 9.44
CA LEU A 66 11.24 6.10 8.13
C LEU A 66 10.38 7.38 8.25
N LEU A 67 9.29 7.35 9.01
CA LEU A 67 8.43 8.52 9.19
C LEU A 67 9.15 9.65 9.95
N VAL A 68 9.90 9.32 11.00
CA VAL A 68 10.71 10.31 11.74
C VAL A 68 11.75 10.94 10.83
N ARG A 69 12.52 10.14 10.09
CA ARG A 69 13.50 10.63 9.11
C ARG A 69 12.85 11.48 8.02
N THR A 70 11.63 11.13 7.60
CA THR A 70 10.86 11.91 6.63
C THR A 70 10.53 13.29 7.20
N ALA A 71 10.07 13.36 8.44
CA ALA A 71 9.78 14.63 9.11
C ALA A 71 11.04 15.50 9.18
N ASP A 72 12.16 14.94 9.64
CA ASP A 72 13.44 15.65 9.70
C ASP A 72 13.88 16.14 8.31
N TYR A 73 13.70 15.31 7.27
CA TYR A 73 14.07 15.67 5.91
C TYR A 73 13.21 16.80 5.34
N ILE A 74 11.90 16.78 5.60
CA ILE A 74 10.99 17.86 5.21
C ILE A 74 11.41 19.18 5.87
N VAL A 75 11.73 19.16 7.17
CA VAL A 75 12.19 20.36 7.90
C VAL A 75 13.47 20.92 7.27
N ARG A 76 14.47 20.05 7.01
CA ARG A 76 15.72 20.48 6.36
C ARG A 76 15.50 21.06 4.96
N LEU A 77 14.64 20.43 4.17
CA LEU A 77 14.31 20.93 2.83
C LEU A 77 13.65 22.31 2.89
N ARG A 78 12.69 22.51 3.80
CA ARG A 78 12.01 23.80 4.00
C ARG A 78 13.02 24.88 4.36
N ALA A 79 13.87 24.63 5.36
CA ALA A 79 14.91 25.59 5.76
C ALA A 79 15.86 25.93 4.61
N ARG A 80 16.27 24.93 3.81
CA ARG A 80 17.12 25.16 2.62
C ARG A 80 16.43 26.03 1.57
N VAL A 81 15.15 25.78 1.29
CA VAL A 81 14.37 26.58 0.34
C VAL A 81 14.17 28.00 0.85
N GLU A 82 13.86 28.18 2.14
CA GLU A 82 13.73 29.51 2.76
C GLU A 82 15.04 30.30 2.68
N LEU A 83 16.17 29.67 3.00
CA LEU A 83 17.50 30.28 2.84
C LEU A 83 17.76 30.70 1.39
N LEU A 84 17.54 29.80 0.42
CA LEU A 84 17.77 30.10 -0.99
C LEU A 84 16.87 31.23 -1.50
N ARG A 85 15.61 31.30 -1.03
CA ARG A 85 14.71 32.42 -1.34
C ARG A 85 15.19 33.73 -0.74
N ALA A 86 15.65 33.72 0.51
CA ALA A 86 16.20 34.91 1.15
C ALA A 86 17.47 35.40 0.44
N LEU A 87 18.34 34.48 0.02
CA LEU A 87 19.51 34.81 -0.78
C LEU A 87 19.11 35.38 -2.15
N SER A 88 18.18 34.75 -2.85
CA SER A 88 17.66 35.28 -4.13
C SER A 88 17.14 36.70 -3.95
N ALA A 89 16.30 36.95 -2.95
CA ALA A 89 15.75 38.28 -2.68
C ALA A 89 16.84 39.32 -2.36
N LEU A 90 17.95 38.91 -1.73
CA LEU A 90 19.09 39.78 -1.49
C LEU A 90 19.85 40.13 -2.78
N TYR A 91 20.01 39.16 -3.69
CA TYR A 91 20.65 39.38 -5.00
C TYR A 91 19.73 40.10 -6.00
N ASP A 92 18.40 39.98 -5.82
CA ASP A 92 17.37 40.71 -6.56
C ASP A 92 17.16 42.14 -6.00
N LEU A 93 17.68 42.45 -4.80
CA LEU A 93 17.88 43.81 -4.29
C LEU A 93 19.05 44.46 -5.05
N PRO A 94 18.98 45.75 -5.41
CA PRO A 94 19.27 46.18 -6.77
C PRO A 94 20.76 46.13 -7.15
N HIS A 95 21.05 45.35 -8.22
CA HIS A 95 22.00 45.74 -9.27
C HIS A 95 21.38 46.80 -10.23
N HIS A 96 20.39 47.55 -9.74
CA HIS A 96 19.56 48.51 -10.48
C HIS A 96 19.94 49.98 -10.20
N ASP A 97 21.19 50.26 -9.87
CA ASP A 97 21.73 51.63 -9.72
C ASP A 97 23.07 51.84 -10.45
N ALA A 98 23.37 51.07 -11.51
CA ALA A 98 24.57 51.27 -12.34
C ALA A 98 24.26 51.75 -13.78
N GLY A 99 23.18 52.52 -13.94
CA GLY A 99 22.74 53.05 -15.24
C GLY A 99 21.97 54.36 -15.19
N ALA A 100 22.10 55.12 -14.10
CA ALA A 100 21.50 56.45 -13.98
C ALA A 100 22.58 57.46 -13.54
N GLY A 101 23.33 57.99 -14.50
CA GLY A 101 24.25 59.09 -14.25
C GLY A 101 25.35 59.21 -15.29
N ALA A 102 25.16 60.19 -16.18
CA ALA A 102 26.09 60.77 -17.17
C ALA A 102 26.26 60.01 -18.49
#